data_AF-A0AAQ2DY11-F1
#
_entry.id   AF-A0AAQ2DY11-F1
#
_cell.length_a   1.000
_cell.length_b   1.000
_cell.length_c   1.000
_cell.angle_alpha   90.00
_cell.angle_beta   90.00
_cell.angle_gamma   90.00
#
_symmetry.space_group_name_H-M   'P 1'
#
loop_
_entity.id
_entity.type
_entity.pdbx_description
1 polymer ?
#
loop_
_entity_poly.entity_id
_entity_poly.type
_entity_poly.pdbx_seq_one_letter_code
_entity_poly.pdbx_strand_id
1 'polypeptide(L)' 'MKWFTSQDVVAAWKRGEINRFKVRMYRNTARRCGYPEREKCFDDALKIIDELRKAEKEAEKE' A
#
# COMPACT_ATOMS: atom_id res chain seq x y z
N MET A 1 10.83 -11.95 -5.68
CA MET A 1 9.71 -10.99 -5.84
C MET A 1 9.99 -9.82 -4.91
N LYS A 2 9.92 -8.54 -5.33
CA LYS A 2 10.52 -7.47 -4.50
C LYS A 2 9.76 -7.20 -3.19
N TRP A 3 8.45 -7.49 -3.13
CA TRP A 3 7.59 -7.26 -1.96
C TRP A 3 6.76 -8.50 -1.67
N PHE A 4 6.98 -9.12 -0.51
CA PHE A 4 6.34 -10.37 -0.11
C PHE A 4 5.21 -10.12 0.89
N THR A 5 5.26 -9.01 1.62
CA THR A 5 4.28 -8.65 2.67
C THR A 5 3.73 -7.25 2.49
N SER A 6 2.58 -6.98 3.12
CA SER A 6 1.97 -5.64 3.14
C SER A 6 2.89 -4.63 3.83
N GLN A 7 3.66 -5.06 4.83
CA GLN A 7 4.64 -4.23 5.52
C GLN A 7 5.80 -3.81 4.63
N ASP A 8 6.31 -4.69 3.75
CA ASP A 8 7.34 -4.32 2.78
C ASP A 8 6.87 -3.18 1.87
N VAL A 9 5.62 -3.26 1.43
CA VAL A 9 5.00 -2.25 0.57
C VAL A 9 4.85 -0.92 1.31
N VAL A 10 4.40 -0.96 2.57
CA VAL A 10 4.31 0.24 3.42
C VAL A 10 5.68 0.84 3.70
N ALA A 11 6.69 0.02 3.98
CA ALA A 11 8.06 0.49 4.21
C ALA A 11 8.64 1.14 2.95
N ALA A 12 8.45 0.54 1.78
CA ALA A 12 8.83 1.11 0.50
C ALA A 12 8.08 2.43 0.22
N TRP A 13 6.81 2.54 0.63
CA TRP A 13 6.04 3.78 0.53
C TRP A 13 6.61 4.87 1.44
N LYS A 14 6.91 4.55 2.71
CA LYS A 14 7.56 5.48 3.66
C LYS A 14 8.93 5.96 3.16
N ARG A 15 9.67 5.11 2.45
CA ARG A 15 10.96 5.47 1.81
C ARG A 15 10.81 6.27 0.52
N GLY A 16 9.59 6.43 0.00
CA GLY A 16 9.35 7.08 -1.29
C GLY A 16 9.69 6.23 -2.52
N GLU A 17 10.03 4.95 -2.35
CA GLU A 17 10.36 4.02 -3.45
C GLU A 17 9.11 3.67 -4.29
N ILE A 18 7.93 3.71 -3.65
CA ILE A 18 6.64 3.47 -4.29
C ILE A 18 5.62 4.51 -3.86
N ASN A 19 4.76 4.92 -4.79
CA ASN A 19 3.61 5.77 -4.51
C ASN A 19 2.31 4.94 -4.34
N ARG A 20 1.35 5.45 -3.56
CA ARG A 20 0.01 4.86 -3.36
C ARG A 20 -0.67 4.46 -4.67
N PHE A 21 -0.52 5.26 -5.73
CA PHE A 21 -1.08 4.94 -7.05
C PHE A 21 -0.53 3.63 -7.62
N LYS A 22 0.79 3.39 -7.49
CA LYS A 22 1.41 2.14 -7.92
C LYS A 22 0.91 0.96 -7.07
N VAL A 23 0.73 1.12 -5.76
CA VAL A 23 0.16 0.05 -4.90
C VAL A 23 -1.24 -0.33 -5.37
N ARG A 24 -2.10 0.65 -5.69
CA ARG A 24 -3.43 0.40 -6.29
C ARG A 24 -3.35 -0.32 -7.62
N MET A 25 -2.39 0.05 -8.49
CA MET A 25 -2.18 -0.66 -9.74
C MET A 25 -1.80 -2.11 -9.51
N TYR A 26 -0.86 -2.39 -8.60
CA TYR A 26 -0.45 -3.77 -8.30
C TYR A 26 -1.59 -4.62 -7.73
N ARG A 27 -2.43 -4.06 -6.86
CA ARG A 27 -3.65 -4.72 -6.40
C ARG A 27 -4.58 -5.07 -7.57
N ASN A 28 -4.86 -4.11 -8.46
CA ASN A 28 -5.74 -4.34 -9.61
C ASN A 28 -5.17 -5.38 -10.57
N THR A 29 -3.85 -5.37 -10.80
CA THR A 29 -3.16 -6.40 -11.58
C THR A 29 -3.26 -7.76 -10.90
N ALA A 30 -3.03 -7.85 -9.59
CA ALA A 30 -3.18 -9.10 -8.83
C ALA A 30 -4.59 -9.67 -8.95
N ARG A 31 -5.62 -8.81 -8.83
CA ARG A 31 -7.02 -9.18 -9.02
C ARG A 31 -7.30 -9.69 -10.44
N ARG A 32 -6.82 -8.98 -11.47
CA ARG A 32 -6.99 -9.38 -12.88
C ARG A 32 -6.30 -10.70 -13.19
N CYS A 33 -5.17 -10.97 -12.55
CA CYS A 33 -4.40 -12.20 -12.74
C CYS A 33 -4.87 -13.35 -11.84
N GLY A 34 -5.86 -13.16 -10.97
CA GLY A 34 -6.37 -14.21 -10.08
C GLY A 34 -5.41 -14.59 -8.94
N TYR A 35 -4.64 -13.63 -8.41
CA TYR A 35 -3.76 -13.84 -7.24
C TYR A 35 -4.40 -13.24 -5.96
N PRO A 36 -5.32 -13.95 -5.29
CA PRO A 36 -6.08 -13.41 -4.15
C PRO A 36 -5.19 -13.06 -2.95
N GLU A 37 -4.11 -13.82 -2.71
CA GLU A 37 -3.17 -13.54 -1.62
C GLU A 37 -2.41 -12.23 -1.85
N ARG A 38 -2.03 -11.94 -3.10
CA ARG A 38 -1.38 -10.68 -3.45
C ARG A 38 -2.35 -9.52 -3.44
N GLU A 39 -3.59 -9.74 -3.88
CA GLU A 39 -4.64 -8.73 -3.78
C GLU A 39 -4.81 -8.29 -2.32
N LYS A 40 -4.94 -9.25 -1.39
CA LYS A 40 -5.02 -8.95 0.06
C LYS A 40 -3.79 -8.21 0.57
N CYS A 41 -2.59 -8.66 0.20
CA CYS A 41 -1.34 -8.00 0.57
C CYS A 41 -1.32 -6.51 0.17
N PHE A 42 -1.71 -6.18 -1.06
CA PHE A 42 -1.76 -4.79 -1.52
C PHE A 42 -2.95 -4.00 -0.95
N ASP A 43 -4.08 -4.66 -0.67
CA ASP A 43 -5.23 -4.01 -0.04
C ASP A 43 -4.94 -3.61 1.41
N ASP A 44 -4.32 -4.50 2.18
CA ASP A 44 -3.90 -4.23 3.55
C ASP A 44 -2.83 -3.13 3.59
N ALA A 45 -1.87 -3.15 2.67
CA ALA A 45 -0.88 -2.08 2.54
C ALA A 45 -1.55 -0.73 2.25
N LEU A 46 -2.60 -0.69 1.42
CA LEU A 46 -3.33 0.54 1.11
C LEU A 46 -4.07 1.09 2.32
N LYS A 47 -4.72 0.23 3.12
CA LYS A 47 -5.40 0.65 4.35
C LYS A 47 -4.42 1.33 5.31
N ILE A 48 -3.27 0.71 5.56
CA ILE A 48 -2.24 1.27 6.43
C ILE A 48 -1.74 2.62 5.90
N ILE A 49 -1.49 2.74 4.59
CA ILE A 49 -1.06 4.01 3.98
C ILE A 49 -2.14 5.09 4.14
N ASP A 50 -3.41 4.75 3.93
CA ASP A 50 -4.50 5.72 4.06
C ASP A 50 -4.68 6.17 5.53
N GLU A 51 -4.50 5.29 6.51
CA GLU A 51 -4.48 5.65 7.93
C GLU A 51 -3.30 6.55 8.29
N LEU A 52 -2.08 6.23 7.81
CA LEU A 52 -0.90 7.08 8.02
C LEU A 52 -1.09 8.49 7.46
N ARG A 53 -1.63 8.60 6.25
CA ARG A 53 -1.92 9.90 5.63
C ARG A 53 -3.02 10.66 6.35
N LYS A 54 -3.99 9.96 6.94
CA LYS A 54 -5.04 10.59 7.75
C LYS A 54 -4.43 11.15 9.04
N ALA A 55 -3.60 10.37 9.73
CA ALA A 55 -2.89 10.80 10.93
C ALA A 55 -1.97 12.01 10.66
N GLU A 56 -1.22 12.03 9.55
CA GLU A 56 -0.40 13.19 9.17
C GLU A 56 -1.24 14.45 8.96
N LYS A 57 -2.41 14.34 8.31
CA LYS A 57 -3.32 15.48 8.10
C LYS A 57 -3.99 15.98 9.36
N GLU A 58 -4.23 15.11 10.33
CA GLU A 58 -4.79 15.49 11.63
C GLU A 58 -3.73 16.18 12.49
N ALA A 59 -2.47 15.73 12.44
CA ALA A 59 -1.34 16.35 13.14
C ALA A 59 -0.97 17.75 12.60
N GLU A 60 -1.21 18.02 11.30
CA GLU A 60 -0.96 19.35 10.70
C GLU A 60 -2.03 20.40 11.07
N LYS A 61 -3.11 19.99 11.74
CA LYS A 61 -4.23 20.85 12.14
C LYS A 61 -4.20 21.31 13.60
N GLU A 62 -3.27 20.80 14.41
CA GLU A 62 -3.08 21.17 15.82
C GLU A 62 -1.90 22.15 15.96
#